data_AF-A0A3M1DHH9-F1
#
_entry.id   AF-A0A3M1DHH9-F1
#
_cell.length_a   1.000
_cell.length_b   1.000
_cell.length_c   1.000
_cell.angle_alpha   90.00
_cell.angle_beta   90.00
_cell.angle_gamma   90.00
#
_symmetry.space_group_name_H-M   'P 1'
#
loop_
_entity.id
_entity.type
_entity.pdbx_description
1 polymer ?
#
loop_
_entity_poly.entity_id
_entity_poly.type
_entity_poly.pdbx_seq_one_letter_code
_entity_poly.pdbx_strand_id
1 'polypeptide(L)'
;MLFRYTAIDAKGNKQEGTVDAVTQEAAITALQRRGLMVAGIEAADGGLFSMNISFFERVSQAEVVVLSRQIATLFEAQVSALRVFRLLALETENPLLQRILLEVADDLQGGASIAEALAKHPAVFSEFYVNMVRAGEETGRLDQTFNYLADYLDRMYELTSKAKSALIYPAFVITVFIGVMVLMLTYVIPRIGQILEESGQELPIYTKIVLGISHFFSNFGVFIFIALAVGIAGFMWWSRTPEGRVQLDTFKLYLPYFGTLFRKLYLARFADNLATMVASGIPMVRSLEITAAVIGNEVYKGIVLNALEDVKNGKVLSEALNEHKEMPGIIVGMVRVGEETGRLEKIMKTLASFYEREVQQTVDALIDLIEPAMIVLLGLGVGVLLAAVLIPIYNVSTAG
;
A
#
# COMPACT_ATOMS: atom_id res chain seq x y z
N MET A 1 26.64 17.98 14.50
CA MET A 1 26.80 19.39 14.06
C MET A 1 28.08 19.48 13.25
N LEU A 2 28.03 20.15 12.10
CA LEU A 2 29.19 20.27 11.24
C LEU A 2 30.07 21.44 11.70
N PHE A 3 31.36 21.18 11.94
CA PHE A 3 32.35 22.18 12.28
C PHE A 3 33.36 22.30 11.14
N ARG A 4 33.69 23.52 10.72
CA ARG A 4 34.83 23.76 9.83
C ARG A 4 36.06 23.96 10.69
N TYR A 5 37.13 23.23 10.39
CA TYR A 5 38.38 23.32 11.13
C TYR A 5 39.53 23.70 10.22
N THR A 6 40.49 24.36 10.84
CA THR A 6 41.85 24.55 10.34
C THR A 6 42.78 23.89 11.34
N ALA A 7 43.58 22.93 10.91
CA ALA A 7 44.52 22.21 11.75
C ALA A 7 45.88 22.06 11.06
N ILE A 8 46.90 21.73 11.83
CA ILE A 8 48.26 21.50 11.35
C ILE A 8 48.60 20.04 11.58
N ASP A 9 49.08 19.35 10.54
CA ASP A 9 49.54 17.97 10.65
C ASP A 9 50.92 17.89 11.32
N ALA A 10 51.36 16.69 11.70
CA ALA A 10 52.67 16.48 12.32
C ALA A 10 53.88 16.89 11.44
N LYS A 11 53.66 17.18 10.15
CA LYS A 11 54.67 17.64 9.18
C LYS A 11 54.64 19.16 9.00
N GLY A 12 53.79 19.88 9.73
CA GLY A 12 53.67 21.33 9.66
C GLY A 12 52.77 21.84 8.53
N ASN A 13 52.06 20.97 7.81
CA ASN A 13 51.16 21.39 6.74
C ASN A 13 49.81 21.79 7.32
N LYS A 14 49.31 22.93 6.84
CA LYS A 14 47.95 23.40 7.14
C LYS A 14 46.93 22.53 6.40
N GLN A 15 45.95 22.01 7.12
CA GLN A 15 44.81 21.27 6.60
C GLN A 15 43.51 21.94 7.02
N GLU A 16 42.61 22.11 6.07
CA GLU A 16 41.29 22.68 6.28
C GLU A 16 40.24 21.64 5.87
N GLY A 17 39.18 21.49 6.67
CA GLY A 17 38.17 20.47 6.44
C GLY A 17 36.93 20.66 7.30
N THR A 18 36.02 19.69 7.24
CA THR A 18 34.84 19.64 8.10
C THR A 18 34.82 18.38 8.95
N VAL A 19 34.28 18.47 10.16
CA VAL A 19 34.10 17.35 11.08
C VAL A 19 32.71 17.41 11.70
N ASP A 20 32.01 16.30 11.72
CA ASP A 20 30.71 16.19 12.39
C ASP A 20 30.91 15.76 13.84
N ALA A 21 30.38 16.53 14.78
CA ALA A 21 30.43 16.22 16.21
C ALA A 21 29.22 16.80 16.96
N VAL A 22 28.93 16.25 18.14
CA VAL A 22 27.81 16.68 18.98
C VAL A 22 28.11 18.01 19.69
N THR A 23 29.39 18.28 19.98
CA THR A 23 29.88 19.54 20.58
C THR A 23 31.22 19.95 19.96
N GLN A 24 31.59 21.23 20.10
CA GLN A 24 32.89 21.74 19.63
C GLN A 24 34.06 21.01 20.31
N GLU A 25 33.93 20.68 21.60
CA GLU A 25 34.91 19.90 22.36
C GLU A 25 35.07 18.47 21.82
N ALA A 26 33.96 17.82 21.44
CA ALA A 26 33.98 16.51 20.80
C ALA A 26 34.65 16.56 19.41
N ALA A 27 34.45 17.63 18.64
CA ALA A 27 35.14 17.86 17.37
C ALA A 27 36.65 18.04 17.54
N ILE A 28 37.08 18.85 18.51
CA ILE A 28 38.50 19.05 18.83
C ILE A 28 39.14 17.72 19.23
N THR A 29 38.48 16.95 20.10
CA THR A 29 38.98 15.64 20.55
C THR A 29 39.11 14.66 19.38
N ALA A 30 38.15 14.64 18.46
CA ALA A 30 38.19 13.79 17.27
C ALA A 30 39.35 14.15 16.33
N LEU A 31 39.63 15.45 16.15
CA LEU A 31 40.73 15.93 15.32
C LEU A 31 42.10 15.65 15.95
N GLN A 32 42.23 15.82 17.28
CA GLN A 32 43.45 15.49 18.01
C GLN A 32 43.78 13.98 17.94
N ARG A 33 42.76 13.11 18.03
CA ARG A 33 42.95 11.65 17.84
C ARG A 33 43.46 11.28 16.45
N ARG A 34 43.21 12.13 15.44
CA ARG A 34 43.72 11.97 14.06
C ARG A 34 45.13 12.54 13.89
N GLY A 35 45.78 13.00 14.96
CA GLY A 35 47.12 13.57 14.94
C GLY A 35 47.18 15.00 14.37
N LEU A 36 46.05 15.71 14.36
CA LEU A 36 45.95 17.09 13.88
C LEU A 36 45.93 18.07 15.07
N MET A 37 46.78 19.11 15.01
CA MET A 37 46.75 20.22 15.97
C MET A 37 45.77 21.29 15.49
N VAL A 38 44.66 21.47 16.20
CA VAL A 38 43.60 22.42 15.81
C VAL A 38 44.08 23.86 16.01
N ALA A 39 44.15 24.63 14.92
CA ALA A 39 44.52 26.05 14.90
C ALA A 39 43.28 26.98 14.91
N GLY A 40 42.15 26.48 14.42
CA GLY A 40 40.86 27.17 14.47
C GLY A 40 39.72 26.19 14.23
N ILE A 41 38.60 26.36 14.93
CA ILE A 41 37.39 25.59 14.72
C ILE A 41 36.18 26.50 14.87
N GLU A 42 35.34 26.54 13.85
CA GLU A 42 34.15 27.35 13.81
C GLU A 42 32.96 26.44 13.49
N ALA A 43 31.81 26.75 14.09
CA ALA A 43 30.56 26.13 13.68
C ALA A 43 30.37 26.47 12.19
N ALA A 44 30.27 25.46 11.34
CA ALA A 44 29.88 25.72 9.97
C ALA A 44 28.39 26.06 10.03
N ASP A 45 28.05 27.34 9.91
CA ASP A 45 26.67 27.76 9.70
C ASP A 45 26.16 27.01 8.48
N GLY A 46 25.34 26.00 8.74
CA GLY A 46 24.71 25.20 7.72
C GLY A 46 23.83 26.13 6.91
N GLY A 47 24.29 26.50 5.72
CA GLY A 47 23.43 27.13 4.72
C GLY A 47 22.17 26.26 4.57
N LEU A 48 21.04 26.90 4.23
CA LEU A 48 19.71 26.33 3.99
C LEU A 48 19.64 25.07 3.10
N PHE A 49 20.77 24.63 2.54
CA PHE A 49 20.96 23.47 1.69
C PHE A 49 21.48 22.21 2.41
N SER A 50 21.79 22.25 3.71
CA SER A 50 22.13 21.05 4.51
C SER A 50 21.01 20.62 5.45
N MET A 51 19.75 20.96 5.13
CA MET A 51 18.64 20.16 5.65
C MET A 51 18.77 18.80 4.98
N ASN A 52 19.20 17.79 5.75
CA ASN A 52 18.90 16.41 5.40
C ASN A 52 17.41 16.37 5.11
N ILE A 53 17.06 16.23 3.83
CA ILE A 53 15.67 16.13 3.39
C ILE A 53 15.22 14.73 3.81
N SER A 54 14.95 14.52 5.10
CA SER A 54 14.33 13.30 5.62
C SER A 54 12.87 13.18 5.17
N PHE A 55 12.39 14.13 4.36
CA PHE A 55 11.06 14.11 3.76
C PHE A 55 10.88 13.01 2.69
N PHE A 56 11.98 12.42 2.20
CA PHE A 56 11.95 11.33 1.22
C PHE A 56 12.42 9.97 1.76
N GLU A 57 12.86 9.89 3.02
CA GLU A 57 13.18 8.59 3.62
C GLU A 57 11.86 7.87 3.93
N ARG A 58 11.59 6.75 3.24
CA ARG A 58 10.42 5.91 3.48
C ARG A 58 10.84 4.45 3.52
N VAL A 59 10.25 3.69 4.43
CA VAL A 59 10.38 2.24 4.44
C VAL A 59 9.35 1.65 3.48
N SER A 60 9.81 0.92 2.48
CA SER A 60 9.00 0.19 1.52
C SER A 60 8.37 -1.05 2.17
N GLN A 61 7.25 -1.54 1.62
CA GLN A 61 6.64 -2.77 2.12
C GLN A 61 7.58 -3.98 1.95
N ALA A 62 8.40 -4.01 0.90
CA ALA A 62 9.38 -5.08 0.68
C ALA A 62 10.40 -5.16 1.82
N GLU A 63 10.89 -4.01 2.30
CA GLU A 63 11.80 -3.95 3.46
C GLU A 63 11.14 -4.45 4.74
N VAL A 64 9.85 -4.13 4.96
CA VAL A 64 9.10 -4.64 6.13
C VAL A 64 8.91 -6.16 6.06
N VAL A 65 8.68 -6.72 4.88
CA VAL A 65 8.56 -8.18 4.67
C VAL A 65 9.89 -8.86 4.99
N VAL A 66 10.99 -8.37 4.42
CA VAL A 66 12.34 -8.91 4.66
C VAL A 66 12.71 -8.81 6.14
N LEU A 67 12.49 -7.64 6.74
CA LEU A 67 12.71 -7.42 8.17
C LEU A 67 11.91 -8.44 9.01
N SER A 68 10.62 -8.62 8.71
CA SER A 68 9.76 -9.53 9.48
C SER A 68 10.22 -10.98 9.36
N ARG A 69 10.66 -11.40 8.16
CA ARG A 69 11.27 -12.72 7.96
C ARG A 69 12.56 -12.89 8.76
N GLN A 70 13.43 -11.89 8.76
CA GLN A 70 14.68 -11.91 9.52
C GLN A 70 14.43 -11.95 11.04
N ILE A 71 13.46 -11.16 11.54
CA ILE A 71 13.01 -11.22 12.93
C ILE A 71 12.54 -12.62 13.26
N ALA A 72 11.65 -13.21 12.45
CA ALA A 72 11.13 -14.56 12.67
C ALA A 72 12.24 -15.61 12.78
N THR A 73 13.20 -15.60 11.84
CA THR A 73 14.34 -16.53 11.86
C THR A 73 15.21 -16.37 13.11
N LEU A 74 15.46 -15.13 13.55
CA LEU A 74 16.27 -14.88 14.74
C LEU A 74 15.54 -15.26 16.05
N PHE A 75 14.22 -15.06 16.12
CA PHE A 75 13.41 -15.50 17.25
C PHE A 75 13.28 -17.04 17.31
N GLU A 76 13.16 -17.70 16.15
CA GLU A 76 13.19 -19.17 16.06
C GLU A 76 14.55 -19.74 16.53
N ALA A 77 15.64 -19.03 16.25
CA ALA A 77 16.98 -19.31 16.79
C ALA A 77 17.16 -18.90 18.27
N GLN A 78 16.09 -18.48 18.96
CA GLN A 78 16.06 -18.08 20.37
C GLN A 78 17.02 -16.92 20.72
N VAL A 79 17.29 -16.04 19.75
CA VAL A 79 18.05 -14.81 20.00
C VAL A 79 17.19 -13.86 20.83
N SER A 80 17.76 -13.23 21.86
CA SER A 80 17.03 -12.28 22.70
C SER A 80 16.53 -11.07 21.89
N ALA A 81 15.32 -10.59 22.18
CA ALA A 81 14.67 -9.50 21.44
C ALA A 81 15.60 -8.28 21.25
N LEU A 82 16.22 -7.79 22.33
CA LEU A 82 17.18 -6.68 22.28
C LEU A 82 18.32 -6.93 21.27
N ARG A 83 18.86 -8.15 21.22
CA ARG A 83 19.93 -8.50 20.28
C ARG A 83 19.41 -8.61 18.85
N VAL A 84 18.20 -9.13 18.64
CA VAL A 84 17.55 -9.18 17.32
C VAL A 84 17.47 -7.77 16.71
N PHE A 85 16.84 -6.83 17.40
CA PHE A 85 16.65 -5.48 16.87
C PHE A 85 17.98 -4.74 16.64
N ARG A 86 18.98 -4.91 17.53
CA ARG A 86 20.33 -4.33 17.32
C ARG A 86 21.06 -4.91 16.11
N LEU A 87 21.00 -6.23 15.92
CA LEU A 87 21.64 -6.86 14.76
C LEU A 87 21.00 -6.37 13.46
N LEU A 88 19.67 -6.34 13.40
CA LEU A 88 18.97 -5.88 12.20
C LEU A 88 19.17 -4.39 11.93
N ALA A 89 19.34 -3.57 12.97
CA ALA A 89 19.70 -2.16 12.80
C ALA A 89 21.09 -1.97 12.17
N LEU A 90 22.02 -2.89 12.39
CA LEU A 90 23.37 -2.82 11.81
C LEU A 90 23.40 -3.32 10.36
N GLU A 91 22.54 -4.27 10.02
CA GLU A 91 22.49 -4.90 8.69
C GLU A 91 21.57 -4.17 7.70
N THR A 92 20.69 -3.27 8.17
CA THR A 92 19.77 -2.58 7.27
C THR A 92 20.46 -1.45 6.49
N GLU A 93 20.22 -1.40 5.18
CA GLU A 93 20.74 -0.35 4.31
C GLU A 93 19.93 0.96 4.41
N ASN A 94 18.68 0.90 4.88
CA ASN A 94 17.77 2.04 4.94
C ASN A 94 18.01 2.86 6.22
N PRO A 95 18.46 4.13 6.12
CA PRO A 95 18.80 4.93 7.29
C PRO A 95 17.61 5.19 8.23
N LEU A 96 16.40 5.32 7.69
CA LEU A 96 15.20 5.49 8.51
C LEU A 96 14.87 4.20 9.26
N LEU A 97 14.95 3.05 8.58
CA LEU A 97 14.70 1.76 9.23
C LEU A 97 15.75 1.48 10.30
N GLN A 98 17.02 1.81 10.05
CA GLN A 98 18.09 1.71 11.04
C GLN A 98 17.76 2.50 12.31
N ARG A 99 17.39 3.78 12.18
CA ARG A 99 17.01 4.63 13.32
C ARG A 99 15.85 4.02 14.10
N ILE A 100 14.79 3.59 13.40
CA ILE A 100 13.62 2.96 14.02
C ILE A 100 14.01 1.70 14.81
N LEU A 101 14.84 0.82 14.24
CA LEU A 101 15.26 -0.40 14.92
C LEU A 101 16.16 -0.13 16.13
N LEU A 102 17.00 0.92 16.09
CA LEU A 102 17.77 1.37 17.25
C LEU A 102 16.86 1.94 18.35
N GLU A 103 15.88 2.77 18.00
CA GLU A 103 14.90 3.31 18.95
C GLU A 103 14.10 2.18 19.63
N VAL A 104 13.65 1.19 18.85
CA VAL A 104 12.99 -0.02 19.40
C VAL A 104 13.94 -0.79 20.33
N ALA A 105 15.20 -0.97 19.96
CA ALA A 105 16.17 -1.64 20.82
C ALA A 105 16.43 -0.87 22.13
N ASP A 106 16.52 0.45 22.08
CA ASP A 106 16.74 1.29 23.26
C ASP A 106 15.52 1.31 24.19
N ASP A 107 14.30 1.32 23.64
CA ASP A 107 13.06 1.15 24.39
C ASP A 107 12.98 -0.19 25.12
N LEU A 108 13.36 -1.27 24.44
CA LEU A 108 13.45 -2.61 25.03
C LEU A 108 14.50 -2.67 26.14
N GLN A 109 15.66 -2.01 25.95
CA GLN A 109 16.67 -1.89 27.01
C GLN A 109 16.14 -1.08 28.20
N GLY A 110 15.26 -0.09 27.95
CA GLY A 110 14.55 0.69 28.97
C GLY A 110 13.41 -0.07 29.67
N GLY A 111 13.06 -1.27 29.22
CA GLY A 111 12.06 -2.14 29.84
C GLY A 111 10.66 -2.04 29.23
N ALA A 112 10.48 -1.35 28.10
CA ALA A 112 9.22 -1.40 27.35
C ALA A 112 8.99 -2.81 26.75
N SER A 113 7.73 -3.16 26.51
CA SER A 113 7.41 -4.35 25.71
C SER A 113 7.73 -4.12 24.23
N ILE A 114 7.92 -5.20 23.46
CA ILE A 114 8.14 -5.15 22.01
C ILE A 114 6.96 -4.48 21.33
N ALA A 115 5.73 -4.83 21.71
CA ALA A 115 4.54 -4.22 21.12
C ALA A 115 4.47 -2.71 21.40
N GLU A 116 4.80 -2.25 22.60
CA GLU A 116 4.84 -0.81 22.92
C GLU A 116 5.91 -0.06 22.11
N ALA A 117 7.10 -0.64 21.98
CA ALA A 117 8.18 -0.06 21.20
C ALA A 117 7.80 0.05 19.71
N LEU A 118 7.28 -1.02 19.11
CA LEU A 118 6.83 -1.03 17.71
C LEU A 118 5.65 -0.07 17.46
N ALA A 119 4.75 0.09 18.44
CA ALA A 119 3.58 0.98 18.33
C ALA A 119 3.95 2.45 18.12
N LYS A 120 5.15 2.87 18.53
CA LYS A 120 5.66 4.24 18.30
C LYS A 120 5.93 4.54 16.82
N HIS A 121 5.97 3.51 15.97
CA HIS A 121 6.30 3.64 14.55
C HIS A 121 5.17 3.14 13.62
N PRO A 122 3.97 3.77 13.64
CA PRO A 122 2.80 3.32 12.89
C PRO A 122 2.97 3.42 11.35
N ALA A 123 3.99 4.14 10.88
CA ALA A 123 4.32 4.22 9.46
C ALA A 123 5.00 2.94 8.91
N VAL A 124 5.61 2.14 9.80
CA VAL A 124 6.33 0.89 9.46
C VAL A 124 5.56 -0.32 9.97
N PHE A 125 5.15 -0.29 11.25
CA PHE A 125 4.41 -1.37 11.88
C PHE A 125 2.93 -1.02 11.93
N SER A 126 2.12 -1.80 11.21
CA SER A 126 0.66 -1.61 11.20
C SER A 126 0.06 -1.95 12.57
N GLU A 127 -1.15 -1.46 12.83
CA GLU A 127 -1.89 -1.81 14.04
C GLU A 127 -2.06 -3.33 14.21
N PHE A 128 -2.29 -4.06 13.11
CA PHE A 128 -2.29 -5.52 13.10
C PHE A 128 -0.96 -6.11 13.56
N TYR A 129 0.16 -5.63 13.01
CA TYR A 129 1.49 -6.10 13.39
C TYR A 129 1.73 -5.96 14.89
N VAL A 130 1.44 -4.76 15.42
CA VAL A 130 1.59 -4.43 16.84
C VAL A 130 0.68 -5.29 17.72
N ASN A 131 -0.58 -5.46 17.35
CA ASN A 131 -1.54 -6.26 18.12
C ASN A 131 -1.19 -7.76 18.12
N MET A 132 -0.68 -8.27 17.00
CA MET A 132 -0.16 -9.64 16.91
C MET A 132 1.02 -9.84 17.86
N VAL A 133 2.02 -8.95 17.80
CA VAL A 133 3.18 -9.02 18.69
C VAL A 133 2.74 -8.96 20.15
N ARG A 134 1.80 -8.07 20.51
CA ARG A 134 1.27 -7.99 21.88
C ARG A 134 0.68 -9.30 22.36
N ALA A 135 -0.15 -9.95 21.54
CA ALA A 135 -0.72 -11.27 21.86
C ALA A 135 0.38 -12.34 21.99
N GLY A 136 1.41 -12.29 21.14
CA GLY A 136 2.58 -13.14 21.22
C GLY A 136 3.40 -12.95 22.50
N GLU A 137 3.54 -11.70 22.97
CA GLU A 137 4.20 -11.38 24.23
C GLU A 137 3.40 -11.87 25.44
N GLU A 138 2.08 -11.60 25.46
CA GLU A 138 1.17 -12.04 26.53
C GLU A 138 1.13 -13.57 26.67
N THR A 139 1.27 -14.29 25.55
CA THR A 139 1.23 -15.76 25.51
C THR A 139 2.62 -16.42 25.57
N GLY A 140 3.70 -15.64 25.47
CA GLY A 140 5.08 -16.16 25.41
C GLY A 140 5.43 -16.91 24.12
N ARG A 141 4.71 -16.66 23.02
CA ARG A 141 4.83 -17.37 21.72
C ARG A 141 5.27 -16.44 20.59
N LEU A 142 6.32 -15.65 20.86
CA LEU A 142 6.86 -14.67 19.92
C LEU A 142 7.45 -15.29 18.65
N ASP A 143 8.08 -16.46 18.77
CA ASP A 143 8.63 -17.26 17.67
C ASP A 143 7.54 -17.61 16.63
N GLN A 144 6.38 -18.05 17.09
CA GLN A 144 5.26 -18.40 16.23
C GLN A 144 4.57 -17.15 15.67
N THR A 145 4.46 -16.11 16.51
CA THR A 145 3.84 -14.85 16.12
C THR A 145 4.63 -14.17 15.00
N PHE A 146 5.95 -14.07 15.11
CA PHE A 146 6.78 -13.48 14.05
C PHE A 146 6.83 -14.35 12.80
N ASN A 147 6.84 -15.68 12.93
CA ASN A 147 6.73 -16.56 11.77
C ASN A 147 5.41 -16.36 11.00
N TYR A 148 4.29 -16.28 11.72
CA TYR A 148 3.01 -15.97 11.11
C TYR A 148 3.00 -14.58 10.45
N LEU A 149 3.52 -13.55 11.14
CA LEU A 149 3.61 -12.19 10.58
C LEU A 149 4.46 -12.17 9.32
N ALA A 150 5.60 -12.87 9.30
CA ALA A 150 6.47 -12.96 8.14
C ALA A 150 5.74 -13.62 6.96
N ASP A 151 5.11 -14.78 7.17
CA ASP A 151 4.32 -15.47 6.16
C ASP A 151 3.15 -14.64 5.63
N TYR A 152 2.42 -13.98 6.52
CA TYR A 152 1.29 -13.14 6.18
C TYR A 152 1.73 -11.95 5.32
N LEU A 153 2.77 -11.23 5.76
CA LEU A 153 3.26 -10.06 5.03
C LEU A 153 3.84 -10.43 3.67
N ASP A 154 4.53 -11.56 3.57
CA ASP A 154 5.09 -12.08 2.32
C ASP A 154 3.96 -12.38 1.31
N ARG A 155 2.95 -13.16 1.72
CA ARG A 155 1.75 -13.42 0.90
C ARG A 155 1.05 -12.15 0.46
N MET A 156 0.91 -11.16 1.36
CA MET A 156 0.29 -9.88 1.04
C MET A 156 1.11 -9.05 0.06
N TYR A 157 2.43 -9.07 0.21
CA TYR A 157 3.34 -8.40 -0.71
C TYR A 157 3.30 -9.05 -2.09
N GLU A 158 3.34 -10.38 -2.18
CA GLU A 158 3.20 -11.11 -3.46
C GLU A 158 1.89 -10.76 -4.16
N LEU A 159 0.77 -10.80 -3.45
CA LEU A 159 -0.55 -10.48 -4.01
C LEU A 159 -0.62 -9.03 -4.53
N THR A 160 -0.15 -8.08 -3.73
CA THR A 160 -0.17 -6.66 -4.12
C THR A 160 0.83 -6.33 -5.21
N SER A 161 2.02 -6.95 -5.19
CA SER A 161 3.05 -6.81 -6.21
C SER A 161 2.60 -7.40 -7.54
N LYS A 162 1.98 -8.59 -7.52
CA LYS A 162 1.38 -9.23 -8.70
C LYS A 162 0.29 -8.34 -9.30
N ALA A 163 -0.64 -7.85 -8.47
CA ALA A 163 -1.70 -6.95 -8.92
C ALA A 163 -1.13 -5.65 -9.52
N LYS A 164 -0.15 -5.02 -8.87
CA LYS A 164 0.51 -3.80 -9.38
C LYS A 164 1.21 -4.07 -10.71
N SER A 165 1.97 -5.15 -10.80
CA SER A 165 2.74 -5.52 -11.99
C SER A 165 1.84 -5.82 -13.18
N ALA A 166 0.71 -6.50 -12.96
CA ALA A 166 -0.28 -6.78 -14.00
C ALA A 166 -0.95 -5.51 -14.55
N LEU A 167 -1.03 -4.43 -13.77
CA LEU A 167 -1.60 -3.15 -14.19
C LEU A 167 -0.62 -2.27 -14.98
N ILE A 168 0.68 -2.57 -14.98
CA ILE A 168 1.69 -1.75 -15.69
C ILE A 168 1.41 -1.72 -17.19
N TYR A 169 1.17 -2.87 -17.82
CA TYR A 169 0.92 -2.94 -19.26
C TYR A 169 -0.37 -2.19 -19.65
N PRO A 170 -1.53 -2.41 -19.00
CA PRO A 170 -2.73 -1.62 -19.24
C PRO A 170 -2.53 -0.12 -19.06
N ALA A 171 -1.84 0.29 -17.99
CA ALA A 171 -1.57 1.70 -17.73
C ALA A 171 -0.71 2.32 -18.85
N PHE A 172 0.32 1.62 -19.32
CA PHE A 172 1.15 2.08 -20.42
C PHE A 172 0.34 2.26 -21.71
N VAL A 173 -0.43 1.24 -22.12
CA VAL A 173 -1.24 1.28 -23.35
C VAL A 173 -2.29 2.39 -23.30
N ILE A 174 -3.02 2.51 -22.18
CA ILE A 174 -4.02 3.56 -21.97
C ILE A 174 -3.36 4.95 -22.00
N THR A 175 -2.19 5.11 -21.38
CA THR A 175 -1.47 6.40 -21.37
C THR A 175 -1.06 6.81 -22.78
N VAL A 176 -0.48 5.89 -23.56
CA VAL A 176 -0.11 6.14 -24.97
C VAL A 176 -1.35 6.46 -25.78
N PHE A 177 -2.43 5.69 -25.62
CA PHE A 177 -3.69 5.91 -26.31
C PHE A 177 -4.28 7.29 -26.00
N ILE A 178 -4.40 7.66 -24.72
CA ILE A 178 -4.88 8.99 -24.31
C ILE A 178 -3.98 10.08 -24.89
N GLY A 179 -2.65 9.91 -24.87
CA GLY A 179 -1.70 10.85 -25.48
C GLY A 179 -1.96 11.05 -26.97
N VAL A 180 -2.18 9.97 -27.72
CA VAL A 180 -2.55 10.02 -29.13
C VAL A 180 -3.93 10.67 -29.33
N MET A 181 -4.92 10.35 -28.49
CA MET A 181 -6.25 10.97 -28.54
C MET A 181 -6.19 12.48 -28.33
N VAL A 182 -5.43 12.93 -27.32
CA VAL A 182 -5.25 14.36 -27.02
C VAL A 182 -4.59 15.05 -28.20
N LEU A 183 -3.47 14.53 -28.73
CA LEU A 183 -2.80 15.10 -29.89
C LEU A 183 -3.73 15.19 -31.11
N MET A 184 -4.49 14.12 -31.38
CA MET A 184 -5.47 14.10 -32.47
C MET A 184 -6.53 15.18 -32.27
N LEU A 185 -7.15 15.25 -31.10
CA LEU A 185 -8.23 16.18 -30.80
C LEU A 185 -7.76 17.64 -30.72
N THR A 186 -6.57 17.95 -30.21
CA THR A 186 -6.15 19.35 -30.03
C THR A 186 -5.41 19.92 -31.23
N TYR A 187 -4.83 19.07 -32.10
CA TYR A 187 -3.99 19.55 -33.20
C TYR A 187 -4.47 19.08 -34.58
N VAL A 188 -4.70 17.78 -34.75
CA VAL A 188 -4.99 17.20 -36.08
C VAL A 188 -6.41 17.51 -36.51
N ILE A 189 -7.39 17.23 -35.66
CA ILE A 189 -8.81 17.38 -35.96
C ILE A 189 -9.21 18.84 -36.25
N PRO A 190 -8.77 19.86 -35.47
CA PRO A 190 -9.06 21.26 -35.80
C PRO A 190 -8.58 21.66 -37.19
N ARG A 191 -7.39 21.23 -37.59
CA ARG A 191 -6.81 21.55 -38.90
C ARG A 191 -7.59 20.92 -40.04
N ILE A 192 -8.03 19.67 -39.86
CA ILE A 192 -8.89 18.99 -40.84
C ILE A 192 -10.26 19.67 -40.91
N GLY A 193 -10.82 20.06 -39.76
CA GLY A 193 -12.05 20.83 -39.69
C GLY A 193 -11.98 22.12 -40.52
N GLN A 194 -10.91 22.91 -40.37
CA GLN A 194 -10.68 24.13 -41.15
C GLN A 194 -10.67 23.86 -42.66
N ILE A 195 -9.94 22.84 -43.11
CA ILE A 195 -9.89 22.47 -44.54
C ILE A 195 -11.27 22.08 -45.07
N LEU A 196 -12.05 21.35 -44.28
CA LEU A 196 -13.40 20.93 -44.68
C LEU A 196 -14.38 22.11 -44.71
N GLU A 197 -14.29 23.05 -43.78
CA GLU A 197 -15.08 24.28 -43.79
C GLU A 197 -14.76 25.16 -45.02
N GLU A 198 -13.48 25.27 -45.38
CA GLU A 198 -13.03 25.98 -46.59
C GLU A 198 -13.52 25.31 -47.88
N SER A 199 -13.75 24.00 -47.87
CA SER A 199 -14.31 23.25 -49.02
C SER A 199 -15.78 23.56 -49.31
N GLY A 200 -16.50 24.25 -48.40
CA GLY A 200 -17.89 24.65 -48.57
C GLY A 200 -18.92 23.51 -48.48
N GLN A 201 -18.52 22.30 -48.10
CA GLN A 201 -19.44 21.16 -47.91
C GLN A 201 -19.98 21.10 -46.47
N GLU A 202 -21.22 20.61 -46.33
CA GLU A 202 -21.80 20.37 -45.01
C GLU A 202 -21.11 19.20 -44.30
N LEU A 203 -20.58 19.48 -43.10
CA LEU A 203 -19.94 18.47 -42.27
C LEU A 203 -20.96 17.42 -41.77
N PRO A 204 -20.65 16.11 -41.85
CA PRO A 204 -21.45 15.06 -41.22
C PRO A 204 -21.58 15.27 -39.71
N ILE A 205 -22.69 14.79 -39.13
CA ILE A 205 -22.99 14.95 -37.69
C ILE A 205 -21.86 14.41 -36.81
N TYR A 206 -21.30 13.24 -37.14
CA TYR A 206 -20.22 12.63 -36.37
C TYR A 206 -18.95 13.52 -36.35
N THR A 207 -18.60 14.14 -37.49
CA THR A 207 -17.48 15.10 -37.59
C THR A 207 -17.75 16.36 -36.78
N LYS A 208 -18.98 16.90 -36.81
CA LYS A 208 -19.39 18.04 -35.96
C LYS A 208 -19.26 17.74 -34.47
N ILE A 209 -19.66 16.54 -34.03
CA ILE A 209 -19.52 16.11 -32.63
C ILE A 209 -18.04 16.09 -32.22
N VAL A 210 -17.18 15.48 -33.05
CA VAL A 210 -15.75 15.34 -32.73
C VAL A 210 -15.03 16.70 -32.77
N LEU A 211 -15.38 17.60 -33.70
CA LEU A 211 -14.90 18.98 -33.70
C LEU A 211 -15.36 19.77 -32.47
N GLY A 212 -16.61 19.57 -32.03
CA GLY A 212 -17.11 20.16 -30.79
C GLY A 212 -16.33 19.69 -29.55
N ILE A 213 -16.06 18.38 -29.45
CA ILE A 213 -15.22 17.81 -28.38
C ILE A 213 -13.80 18.37 -28.47
N SER A 214 -13.23 18.42 -29.67
CA SER A 214 -11.91 18.98 -29.94
C SER A 214 -11.79 20.45 -29.48
N HIS A 215 -12.76 21.31 -29.81
CA HIS A 215 -12.81 22.69 -29.33
C HIS A 215 -12.94 22.78 -27.81
N PHE A 216 -13.75 21.92 -27.19
CA PHE A 216 -13.87 21.85 -25.74
C PHE A 216 -12.54 21.50 -25.07
N PHE A 217 -11.84 20.47 -25.55
CA PHE A 217 -10.54 20.09 -25.02
C PHE A 217 -9.44 21.14 -25.28
N SER A 218 -9.46 21.78 -26.45
CA SER A 218 -8.47 22.80 -26.80
C SER A 218 -8.63 24.08 -25.95
N ASN A 219 -9.86 24.48 -25.65
CA ASN A 219 -10.14 25.71 -24.89
C ASN A 219 -10.22 25.50 -23.37
N PHE A 220 -10.73 24.33 -22.92
CA PHE A 220 -10.98 24.05 -21.50
C PHE A 220 -10.11 22.93 -20.91
N GLY A 221 -9.16 22.36 -21.68
CA GLY A 221 -8.34 21.23 -21.25
C GLY A 221 -7.65 21.44 -19.88
N VAL A 222 -7.09 22.63 -19.66
CA VAL A 222 -6.45 23.00 -18.38
C VAL A 222 -7.46 22.98 -17.22
N PHE A 223 -8.67 23.50 -17.42
CA PHE A 223 -9.73 23.50 -16.41
C PHE A 223 -10.23 22.08 -16.11
N ILE A 224 -10.26 21.18 -17.09
CA ILE A 224 -10.62 19.77 -16.87
C ILE A 224 -9.58 19.09 -15.98
N PHE A 225 -8.27 19.28 -16.24
CA PHE A 225 -7.22 18.73 -15.39
C PHE A 225 -7.26 19.27 -13.96
N ILE A 226 -7.51 20.58 -13.80
CA ILE A 226 -7.68 21.20 -12.48
C ILE A 226 -8.91 20.64 -11.77
N ALA A 227 -10.05 20.55 -12.45
CA ALA A 227 -11.28 19.99 -11.89
C ALA A 227 -11.10 18.53 -11.47
N LEU A 228 -10.39 17.74 -12.28
CA LEU A 228 -10.05 16.35 -11.96
C LEU A 228 -9.13 16.27 -10.73
N ALA A 229 -8.08 17.09 -10.66
CA ALA A 229 -7.16 17.13 -9.52
C ALA A 229 -7.89 17.53 -8.22
N VAL A 230 -8.75 18.55 -8.27
CA VAL A 230 -9.58 18.98 -7.13
C VAL A 230 -10.59 17.90 -6.74
N GLY A 231 -11.22 17.25 -7.72
CA GLY A 231 -12.16 16.14 -7.49
C GLY A 231 -11.49 14.95 -6.81
N ILE A 232 -10.28 14.56 -7.28
CA ILE A 232 -9.49 13.49 -6.66
C ILE A 232 -9.07 13.90 -5.24
N ALA A 233 -8.59 15.12 -5.03
CA ALA A 233 -8.22 15.62 -3.70
C ALA A 233 -9.43 15.64 -2.74
N GLY A 234 -10.58 16.12 -3.20
CA GLY A 234 -11.83 16.14 -2.44
C GLY A 234 -12.32 14.73 -2.09
N PHE A 235 -12.26 13.81 -3.05
CA PHE A 235 -12.58 12.39 -2.82
C PHE A 235 -11.60 11.74 -1.82
N MET A 236 -10.29 12.00 -1.94
CA MET A 236 -9.29 11.53 -0.98
C MET A 236 -9.52 12.09 0.43
N TRP A 237 -9.99 13.33 0.55
CA TRP A 237 -10.32 13.90 1.84
C TRP A 237 -11.60 13.30 2.43
N TRP A 238 -12.66 13.19 1.62
CA TRP A 238 -13.93 12.57 2.02
C TRP A 238 -13.76 11.10 2.43
N SER A 239 -12.98 10.32 1.68
CA SER A 239 -12.69 8.91 1.98
C SER A 239 -11.97 8.68 3.30
N ARG A 240 -11.34 9.70 3.89
CA ARG A 240 -10.71 9.61 5.22
C ARG A 240 -11.69 9.79 6.37
N THR A 241 -12.87 10.37 6.12
CA THR A 241 -13.92 10.57 7.13
C THR A 241 -14.55 9.23 7.55
N PRO A 242 -15.07 9.10 8.78
CA PRO A 242 -15.72 7.87 9.24
C PRO A 242 -16.88 7.42 8.33
N GLU A 243 -17.75 8.35 7.97
CA GLU A 243 -18.89 8.10 7.09
C GLU A 243 -18.45 7.70 5.67
N GLY A 244 -17.44 8.41 5.14
CA GLY A 244 -16.86 8.09 3.83
C GLY A 244 -16.23 6.69 3.79
N ARG A 245 -15.55 6.27 4.86
CA ARG A 245 -14.98 4.92 4.97
C ARG A 245 -16.07 3.85 4.91
N VAL A 246 -17.13 3.99 5.71
CA VAL A 246 -18.24 3.01 5.73
C VAL A 246 -18.94 2.92 4.37
N GLN A 247 -19.22 4.06 3.74
CA GLN A 247 -19.87 4.09 2.42
C GLN A 247 -18.98 3.48 1.34
N LEU A 248 -17.69 3.79 1.33
CA LEU A 248 -16.73 3.21 0.39
C LEU A 248 -16.57 1.71 0.60
N ASP A 249 -16.48 1.26 1.85
CA ASP A 249 -16.34 -0.14 2.19
C ASP A 249 -17.59 -0.95 1.81
N THR A 250 -18.77 -0.35 1.96
CA THR A 250 -20.03 -0.92 1.47
C THR A 250 -20.03 -0.98 -0.06
N PHE A 251 -19.72 0.14 -0.72
CA PHE A 251 -19.69 0.25 -2.18
C PHE A 251 -18.75 -0.78 -2.83
N LYS A 252 -17.56 -1.00 -2.25
CA LYS A 252 -16.60 -2.02 -2.70
C LYS A 252 -17.24 -3.41 -2.81
N LEU A 253 -18.14 -3.78 -1.90
CA LEU A 253 -18.79 -5.10 -1.88
C LEU A 253 -19.84 -5.26 -2.99
N TYR A 254 -20.43 -4.17 -3.46
CA TYR A 254 -21.46 -4.15 -4.50
C TYR A 254 -20.92 -3.87 -5.91
N LEU A 255 -19.64 -3.51 -6.04
CA LEU A 255 -19.03 -3.24 -7.33
C LEU A 255 -19.04 -4.52 -8.20
N PRO A 256 -19.52 -4.48 -9.47
CA PRO A 256 -19.48 -5.63 -10.35
C PRO A 256 -18.04 -6.13 -10.55
N TYR A 257 -17.86 -7.44 -10.63
CA TYR A 257 -16.57 -8.16 -10.77
C TYR A 257 -15.59 -7.99 -9.59
N PHE A 258 -15.43 -6.80 -9.02
CA PHE A 258 -14.54 -6.52 -7.88
C PHE A 258 -15.17 -6.84 -6.52
N GLY A 259 -16.49 -6.73 -6.39
CA GLY A 259 -17.18 -6.99 -5.13
C GLY A 259 -17.12 -8.45 -4.68
N THR A 260 -17.00 -9.39 -5.63
CA THR A 260 -16.73 -10.79 -5.32
C THR A 260 -15.30 -10.99 -4.82
N LEU A 261 -14.31 -10.31 -5.42
CA LEU A 261 -12.93 -10.29 -4.94
C LEU A 261 -12.85 -9.79 -3.50
N PHE A 262 -13.45 -8.63 -3.21
CA PHE A 262 -13.43 -8.05 -1.86
C PHE A 262 -14.08 -8.96 -0.83
N ARG A 263 -15.25 -9.54 -1.14
CA ARG A 263 -15.90 -10.53 -0.26
C ARG A 263 -14.97 -11.72 0.03
N LYS A 264 -14.40 -12.35 -1.01
CA LYS A 264 -13.45 -13.46 -0.84
C LYS A 264 -12.23 -13.06 -0.02
N LEU A 265 -11.71 -11.84 -0.21
CA LEU A 265 -10.57 -11.30 0.53
C LEU A 265 -10.88 -11.16 2.02
N TYR A 266 -12.03 -10.59 2.38
CA TYR A 266 -12.41 -10.41 3.78
C TYR A 266 -12.72 -11.75 4.47
N LEU A 267 -13.29 -12.71 3.75
CA LEU A 267 -13.49 -14.08 4.24
C LEU A 267 -12.17 -14.84 4.43
N ALA A 268 -11.20 -14.67 3.53
CA ALA A 268 -9.85 -15.21 3.67
C ALA A 268 -9.17 -14.67 4.94
N ARG A 269 -9.20 -13.33 5.12
CA ARG A 269 -8.64 -12.68 6.31
C ARG A 269 -9.33 -13.12 7.60
N PHE A 270 -10.66 -13.21 7.59
CA PHE A 270 -11.42 -13.70 8.75
C PHE A 270 -10.98 -15.11 9.15
N ALA A 271 -10.94 -16.03 8.19
CA ALA A 271 -10.57 -17.42 8.43
C ALA A 271 -9.11 -17.57 8.85
N ASP A 272 -8.19 -16.84 8.21
CA ASP A 272 -6.75 -16.89 8.52
C ASP A 272 -6.46 -16.33 9.91
N ASN A 273 -7.01 -15.15 10.24
CA ASN A 273 -6.85 -14.55 11.57
C ASN A 273 -7.37 -15.49 12.67
N LEU A 274 -8.57 -16.05 12.52
CA LEU A 274 -9.10 -16.99 13.50
C LEU A 274 -8.32 -18.30 13.55
N ALA A 275 -7.86 -18.84 12.42
CA ALA A 275 -7.04 -20.05 12.38
C ALA A 275 -5.78 -19.87 13.22
N THR A 276 -5.07 -18.76 13.03
CA THR A 276 -3.83 -18.45 13.74
C THR A 276 -4.05 -18.22 15.22
N MET A 277 -5.06 -17.43 15.58
CA MET A 277 -5.36 -17.13 16.98
C MET A 277 -5.73 -18.40 17.75
N VAL A 278 -6.61 -19.23 17.16
CA VAL A 278 -7.03 -20.50 17.78
C VAL A 278 -5.87 -21.50 17.84
N ALA A 279 -5.03 -21.60 16.80
CA ALA A 279 -3.83 -22.44 16.81
C ALA A 279 -2.82 -22.02 17.89
N SER A 280 -2.76 -20.72 18.17
CA SER A 280 -1.90 -20.14 19.21
C SER A 280 -2.48 -20.31 20.62
N GLY A 281 -3.66 -20.91 20.76
CA GLY A 281 -4.34 -21.11 22.04
C GLY A 281 -5.03 -19.87 22.58
N ILE A 282 -5.22 -18.82 21.76
CA ILE A 282 -5.90 -17.59 22.17
C ILE A 282 -7.40 -17.86 22.29
N PRO A 283 -8.04 -17.49 23.42
CA PRO A 283 -9.48 -17.71 23.63
C PRO A 283 -10.33 -17.05 22.54
N MET A 284 -11.41 -17.72 22.12
CA MET A 284 -12.27 -17.30 21.00
C MET A 284 -12.72 -15.83 21.06
N VAL A 285 -13.14 -15.37 22.23
CA VAL A 285 -13.57 -13.98 22.46
C VAL A 285 -12.44 -13.00 22.12
N ARG A 286 -11.21 -13.28 22.55
CA ARG A 286 -10.05 -12.44 22.25
C ARG A 286 -9.65 -12.54 20.78
N SER A 287 -9.75 -13.73 20.20
CA SER A 287 -9.50 -13.98 18.77
C SER A 287 -10.43 -13.16 17.88
N LEU A 288 -11.72 -13.07 18.22
CA LEU A 288 -12.72 -12.27 17.51
C LEU A 288 -12.47 -10.76 17.67
N GLU A 289 -12.11 -10.30 18.87
CA GLU A 289 -11.74 -8.90 19.12
C GLU A 289 -10.56 -8.46 18.25
N ILE A 290 -9.49 -9.27 18.21
CA ILE A 290 -8.32 -9.00 17.38
C ILE A 290 -8.70 -9.07 15.89
N THR A 291 -9.46 -10.08 15.49
CA THR A 291 -9.91 -10.24 14.09
C THR A 291 -10.73 -9.03 13.62
N ALA A 292 -11.62 -8.50 14.46
CA ALA A 292 -12.42 -7.31 14.15
C ALA A 292 -11.55 -6.07 13.94
N ALA A 293 -10.49 -5.90 14.75
CA ALA A 293 -9.56 -4.77 14.59
C ALA A 293 -8.80 -4.81 13.26
N VAL A 294 -8.64 -5.98 12.64
CA VAL A 294 -7.65 -6.18 11.56
C VAL A 294 -8.24 -6.67 10.22
N ILE A 295 -9.53 -6.99 10.16
CA ILE A 295 -10.19 -7.49 8.93
C ILE A 295 -10.18 -6.45 7.78
N GLY A 296 -10.09 -5.16 8.11
CA GLY A 296 -9.84 -4.06 7.15
C GLY A 296 -11.05 -3.64 6.30
N ASN A 297 -12.27 -3.90 6.78
CA ASN A 297 -13.52 -3.42 6.19
C ASN A 297 -14.56 -3.20 7.28
N GLU A 298 -15.21 -2.04 7.30
CA GLU A 298 -16.14 -1.68 8.38
C GLU A 298 -17.39 -2.58 8.42
N VAL A 299 -17.87 -3.10 7.28
CA VAL A 299 -19.02 -4.04 7.25
C VAL A 299 -18.65 -5.36 7.92
N TYR A 300 -17.54 -5.98 7.49
CA TYR A 300 -17.06 -7.23 8.08
C TYR A 300 -16.61 -7.06 9.53
N LYS A 301 -16.03 -5.91 9.89
CA LYS A 301 -15.70 -5.58 11.28
C LYS A 301 -16.96 -5.54 12.15
N GLY A 302 -18.03 -4.89 11.69
CA GLY A 302 -19.33 -4.89 12.37
C GLY A 302 -19.88 -6.30 12.57
N ILE A 303 -19.78 -7.15 11.55
CA ILE A 303 -20.20 -8.57 11.66
C ILE A 303 -19.40 -9.31 12.75
N VAL A 304 -18.07 -9.15 12.76
CA VAL A 304 -17.22 -9.83 13.76
C VAL A 304 -17.47 -9.29 15.17
N LEU A 305 -17.72 -7.98 15.33
CA LEU A 305 -18.06 -7.38 16.61
C LEU A 305 -19.42 -7.85 17.15
N ASN A 306 -20.43 -7.98 16.28
CA ASN A 306 -21.71 -8.56 16.68
C ASN A 306 -21.55 -10.02 17.10
N ALA A 307 -20.79 -10.81 16.32
CA ALA A 307 -20.48 -12.18 16.67
C ALA A 307 -19.69 -12.30 18.00
N LEU A 308 -18.80 -11.35 18.28
CA LEU A 308 -18.09 -11.24 19.55
C LEU A 308 -19.05 -11.05 20.73
N GLU A 309 -20.02 -10.14 20.61
CA GLU A 309 -21.03 -9.91 21.66
C GLU A 309 -21.90 -11.15 21.90
N ASP A 310 -22.34 -11.79 20.83
CA ASP A 310 -23.12 -13.04 20.88
C ASP A 310 -22.36 -14.18 21.57
N VAL A 311 -21.08 -14.37 21.21
CA VAL A 311 -20.23 -15.41 21.81
C VAL A 311 -19.93 -15.10 23.28
N LYS A 312 -19.74 -13.82 23.64
CA LYS A 312 -19.63 -13.40 25.06
C LYS A 312 -20.88 -13.75 25.87
N ASN A 313 -22.05 -13.71 25.23
CA ASN A 313 -23.34 -14.07 25.83
C ASN A 313 -23.62 -15.59 25.79
N GLY A 314 -22.68 -16.41 25.32
CA GLY A 314 -22.77 -17.87 25.35
C GLY A 314 -23.37 -18.51 24.10
N LYS A 315 -23.64 -17.74 23.04
CA LYS A 315 -24.06 -18.29 21.74
C LYS A 315 -22.87 -18.92 21.02
N VAL A 316 -23.13 -19.96 20.22
CA VAL A 316 -22.07 -20.57 19.39
C VAL A 316 -21.73 -19.64 18.22
N LEU A 317 -20.46 -19.64 17.80
CA LEU A 317 -19.96 -18.75 16.75
C LEU A 317 -20.67 -19.00 15.42
N SER A 318 -20.93 -20.27 15.08
CA SER A 318 -21.64 -20.58 13.83
C SER A 318 -23.04 -19.96 13.78
N GLU A 319 -23.77 -19.92 14.89
CA GLU A 319 -25.09 -19.29 14.95
C GLU A 319 -24.99 -17.77 14.86
N ALA A 320 -24.01 -17.17 15.54
CA ALA A 320 -23.77 -15.73 15.48
C ALA A 320 -23.43 -15.26 14.04
N LEU A 321 -22.61 -16.03 13.31
CA LEU A 321 -22.27 -15.73 11.92
C LEU A 321 -23.44 -15.93 10.96
N ASN A 322 -24.38 -16.84 11.26
CA ASN A 322 -25.50 -17.17 10.38
C ASN A 322 -26.52 -16.02 10.23
N GLU A 323 -26.49 -15.03 11.11
CA GLU A 323 -27.37 -13.85 11.05
C GLU A 323 -26.98 -12.86 9.95
N HIS A 324 -25.78 -13.01 9.39
CA HIS A 324 -25.20 -12.07 8.43
C HIS A 324 -25.15 -12.67 7.02
N LYS A 325 -25.76 -11.99 6.05
CA LYS A 325 -25.87 -12.46 4.65
C LYS A 325 -24.51 -12.51 3.94
N GLU A 326 -23.57 -11.71 4.41
CA GLU A 326 -22.20 -11.61 3.93
C GLU A 326 -21.35 -12.83 4.33
N MET A 327 -21.82 -13.64 5.30
CA MET A 327 -21.22 -14.90 5.72
C MET A 327 -21.86 -16.05 4.92
N PRO A 328 -21.13 -16.68 3.98
CA PRO A 328 -21.66 -17.77 3.18
C PRO A 328 -22.02 -18.98 4.05
N GLY A 329 -23.11 -19.67 3.70
CA GLY A 329 -23.56 -20.86 4.44
C GLY A 329 -22.51 -21.97 4.56
N ILE A 330 -21.57 -22.07 3.60
CA ILE A 330 -20.44 -23.01 3.70
C ILE A 330 -19.48 -22.67 4.84
N ILE A 331 -19.23 -21.39 5.13
CA ILE A 331 -18.41 -20.99 6.27
C ILE A 331 -19.15 -21.31 7.56
N VAL A 332 -20.41 -20.90 7.67
CA VAL A 332 -21.26 -21.16 8.84
C VAL A 332 -21.31 -22.66 9.16
N GLY A 333 -21.57 -23.49 8.15
CA GLY A 333 -21.63 -24.94 8.30
C GLY A 333 -20.29 -25.55 8.69
N MET A 334 -19.18 -25.09 8.10
CA MET A 334 -17.84 -25.56 8.44
C MET A 334 -17.45 -25.15 9.87
N VAL A 335 -17.69 -23.89 10.26
CA VAL A 335 -17.51 -23.41 11.65
C VAL A 335 -18.27 -24.31 12.62
N ARG A 336 -19.55 -24.60 12.34
CA ARG A 336 -20.37 -25.48 13.17
C ARG A 336 -19.74 -26.85 13.36
N VAL A 337 -19.30 -27.49 12.27
CA VAL A 337 -18.59 -28.78 12.33
C VAL A 337 -17.31 -28.66 13.16
N GLY A 338 -16.58 -27.55 13.02
CA GLY A 338 -15.39 -27.25 13.82
C GLY A 338 -15.67 -27.11 15.32
N GLU A 339 -16.78 -26.47 15.68
CA GLU A 339 -17.25 -26.33 17.06
C GLU A 339 -17.68 -27.69 17.64
N GLU A 340 -18.55 -28.42 16.94
CA GLU A 340 -19.07 -29.72 17.37
C GLU A 340 -17.98 -30.79 17.52
N THR A 341 -16.97 -30.75 16.65
CA THR A 341 -15.85 -31.72 16.68
C THR A 341 -14.67 -31.26 17.52
N GLY A 342 -14.69 -30.03 18.05
CA GLY A 342 -13.57 -29.42 18.75
C GLY A 342 -12.32 -29.20 17.88
N ARG A 343 -12.50 -29.12 16.54
CA ARG A 343 -11.41 -29.00 15.54
C ARG A 343 -11.46 -27.69 14.78
N LEU A 344 -11.89 -26.62 15.45
CA LEU A 344 -12.06 -25.31 14.83
C LEU A 344 -10.78 -24.77 14.20
N GLU A 345 -9.61 -24.98 14.82
CA GLU A 345 -8.30 -24.64 14.26
C GLU A 345 -8.12 -25.19 12.83
N LYS A 346 -8.31 -26.50 12.67
CA LYS A 346 -8.11 -27.20 11.39
C LYS A 346 -9.12 -26.73 10.34
N ILE A 347 -10.36 -26.50 10.75
CA ILE A 347 -11.42 -26.02 9.87
C ILE A 347 -11.13 -24.59 9.41
N MET A 348 -10.76 -23.68 10.31
CA MET A 348 -10.43 -22.29 9.97
C MET A 348 -9.23 -22.25 9.03
N LYS A 349 -8.19 -23.04 9.29
CA LYS A 349 -7.04 -23.17 8.39
C LYS A 349 -7.44 -23.66 6.99
N THR A 350 -8.37 -24.61 6.90
CA THR A 350 -8.89 -25.11 5.62
C THR A 350 -9.66 -24.04 4.87
N LEU A 351 -10.51 -23.27 5.57
CA LEU A 351 -11.25 -22.15 4.98
C LEU A 351 -10.31 -21.03 4.53
N ALA A 352 -9.28 -20.70 5.31
CA ALA A 352 -8.27 -19.71 4.96
C ALA A 352 -7.62 -20.09 3.63
N SER A 353 -7.04 -21.28 3.51
CA SER A 353 -6.41 -21.74 2.27
C SER A 353 -7.37 -21.86 1.09
N PHE A 354 -8.65 -22.16 1.35
CA PHE A 354 -9.68 -22.17 0.31
C PHE A 354 -9.94 -20.76 -0.23
N TYR A 355 -10.23 -19.80 0.64
CA TYR A 355 -10.55 -18.43 0.23
C TYR A 355 -9.33 -17.67 -0.29
N GLU A 356 -8.12 -17.96 0.17
CA GLU A 356 -6.87 -17.45 -0.42
C GLU A 356 -6.75 -17.85 -1.88
N ARG A 357 -6.98 -19.13 -2.20
CA ARG A 357 -6.96 -19.62 -3.57
C ARG A 357 -8.07 -18.97 -4.42
N GLU A 358 -9.27 -18.81 -3.85
CA GLU A 358 -10.37 -18.13 -4.52
C GLU A 358 -10.04 -16.64 -4.80
N VAL A 359 -9.36 -15.96 -3.89
CA VAL A 359 -8.85 -14.59 -4.09
C VAL A 359 -7.87 -14.59 -5.25
N GLN A 360 -6.88 -15.49 -5.25
CA GLN A 360 -5.86 -15.57 -6.29
C GLN A 360 -6.48 -15.80 -7.68
N GLN A 361 -7.40 -16.77 -7.79
CA GLN A 361 -8.11 -17.05 -9.05
C GLN A 361 -8.97 -15.86 -9.51
N THR A 362 -9.58 -15.14 -8.57
CA THR A 362 -10.38 -13.95 -8.92
C THR A 362 -9.49 -12.81 -9.41
N VAL A 363 -8.31 -12.62 -8.81
CA VAL A 363 -7.32 -11.66 -9.29
C VAL A 363 -6.87 -12.01 -10.70
N ASP A 364 -6.55 -13.27 -10.97
CA ASP A 364 -6.12 -13.72 -12.30
C ASP A 364 -7.22 -13.51 -13.35
N ALA A 365 -8.47 -13.88 -13.05
CA ALA A 365 -9.60 -13.67 -13.94
C ALA A 365 -9.88 -12.17 -14.21
N LEU A 366 -9.67 -11.29 -13.22
CA LEU A 366 -9.80 -9.85 -13.42
C LEU A 366 -8.70 -9.31 -14.35
N ILE A 367 -7.47 -9.81 -14.21
CA ILE A 367 -6.36 -9.44 -15.10
C ILE A 367 -6.66 -9.86 -16.54
N ASP A 368 -7.12 -11.09 -16.73
CA ASP A 368 -7.46 -11.63 -18.05
C ASP A 368 -8.59 -10.83 -18.74
N LEU A 369 -9.52 -10.26 -17.96
CA LEU A 369 -10.62 -9.45 -18.50
C LEU A 369 -10.17 -8.05 -18.96
N ILE A 370 -9.07 -7.52 -18.42
CA ILE A 370 -8.58 -6.19 -18.77
C ILE A 370 -8.17 -6.13 -20.24
N GLU A 371 -7.52 -7.16 -20.78
CA GLU A 371 -7.01 -7.15 -22.16
C GLU A 371 -8.13 -7.06 -23.22
N PRO A 372 -9.18 -7.92 -23.21
CA PRO A 372 -10.31 -7.77 -24.13
C PRO A 372 -11.03 -6.43 -23.99
N ALA A 373 -11.21 -5.95 -22.76
CA ALA A 373 -11.83 -4.65 -22.50
C ALA A 373 -11.01 -3.50 -23.12
N MET A 374 -9.68 -3.56 -23.00
CA MET A 374 -8.78 -2.59 -23.65
C MET A 374 -8.91 -2.65 -25.17
N ILE A 375 -8.86 -3.84 -25.78
CA ILE A 375 -8.96 -3.98 -27.25
C ILE A 375 -10.26 -3.36 -27.77
N VAL A 376 -11.38 -3.62 -27.11
CA VAL A 376 -12.69 -3.05 -27.47
C VAL A 376 -12.67 -1.53 -27.32
N LEU A 377 -12.17 -1.01 -26.19
CA LEU A 377 -12.12 0.43 -25.92
C LEU A 377 -11.22 1.17 -26.92
N LEU A 378 -10.02 0.64 -27.19
CA LEU A 378 -9.08 1.20 -28.15
C LEU A 378 -9.63 1.14 -29.57
N GLY A 379 -10.19 -0.01 -29.96
CA GLY A 379 -10.80 -0.19 -31.28
C GLY A 379 -11.96 0.77 -31.51
N LEU A 380 -12.83 0.95 -30.53
CA LEU A 380 -13.94 1.90 -30.60
C LEU A 380 -13.42 3.34 -30.68
N GLY A 381 -12.45 3.71 -29.85
CA GLY A 381 -11.87 5.05 -29.86
C GLY A 381 -11.15 5.40 -31.17
N VAL A 382 -10.28 4.50 -31.67
CA VAL A 382 -9.60 4.67 -32.97
C VAL A 382 -10.62 4.66 -34.11
N GLY A 383 -11.60 3.78 -34.07
CA GLY A 383 -12.66 3.69 -35.08
C GLY A 383 -13.47 4.99 -35.20
N VAL A 384 -13.86 5.58 -34.06
CA VAL A 384 -14.55 6.89 -34.03
C VAL A 384 -13.68 8.00 -34.64
N LEU A 385 -12.38 8.03 -34.34
CA LEU A 385 -11.46 9.01 -34.93
C LEU A 385 -11.29 8.83 -36.43
N LEU A 386 -11.05 7.60 -36.89
CA LEU A 386 -10.91 7.29 -38.30
C LEU A 386 -12.17 7.66 -39.07
N ALA A 387 -13.35 7.34 -38.54
CA ALA A 387 -14.61 7.75 -39.14
C ALA A 387 -14.76 9.27 -39.20
N ALA A 388 -14.37 9.99 -38.15
CA ALA A 388 -14.46 11.45 -38.11
C ALA A 388 -13.54 12.15 -39.11
N VAL A 389 -12.41 11.53 -39.47
CA VAL A 389 -11.40 12.10 -40.38
C VAL A 389 -11.52 11.61 -41.82
N LEU A 390 -11.57 10.29 -42.03
CA LEU A 390 -11.51 9.70 -43.38
C LEU A 390 -12.82 9.88 -44.17
N ILE A 391 -13.98 9.77 -43.51
CA ILE A 391 -15.27 9.87 -44.21
C ILE A 391 -15.45 11.25 -44.87
N PRO A 392 -15.19 12.39 -44.18
CA PRO A 392 -15.26 13.70 -44.82
C PRO A 392 -14.29 13.86 -45.99
N ILE A 393 -13.04 13.38 -45.84
CA ILE A 393 -12.04 13.44 -46.90
C ILE A 393 -12.52 12.68 -48.14
N TYR A 394 -13.10 11.48 -47.94
CA TYR A 394 -13.64 10.69 -49.03
C TYR A 394 -14.79 11.40 -49.74
N ASN A 395 -15.76 11.94 -48.98
CA ASN A 395 -16.90 12.67 -49.54
C ASN A 395 -16.47 13.88 -50.37
N VAL A 396 -15.48 14.66 -49.89
CA VAL A 396 -14.92 15.79 -50.66
C VAL A 396 -14.24 15.29 -51.94
N SER A 397 -13.53 14.17 -51.88
CA SER A 397 -12.84 13.61 -53.04
C SER A 397 -13.76 12.99 -54.11
N THR A 398 -14.95 12.52 -53.73
CA THR A 398 -15.94 11.93 -54.67
C THR A 398 -16.96 12.93 -55.21
N ALA A 399 -17.07 14.10 -54.57
CA ALA A 399 -18.01 15.15 -54.97
C ALA A 399 -17.41 16.20 -55.92
N GLY A 400 -16.10 16.17 -56.14
CA GLY A 400 -15.41 16.84 -57.25
C GLY A 400 -15.07 15.84 -58.34
#